data_AF-A0A345QB91-F1
#
_entry.id   AF-A0A345QB91-F1
#
_cell.length_a   1.000
_cell.length_b   1.000
_cell.length_c   1.000
_cell.angle_alpha   90.00
_cell.angle_beta   90.00
_cell.angle_gamma   90.00
#
_symmetry.space_group_name_H-M   'P 1'
#
loop_
_entity.id
_entity.type
_entity.pdbx_description
1 polymer ?
#
loop_
_entity_poly.entity_id
_entity_poly.type
_entity_poly.pdbx_seq_one_letter_code
_entity_poly.pdbx_strand_id
1 'polypeptide(L)'
;MEPFQTSSHPSQHVRQHDEGVGTWLTVSASVLHCTERGLPRTPKTIRKWAARSHLSPDNADISVRREDTENGFRWSIEEASLDRKIDEELEFEARKPGEPERTGANHSGLVHPRDMLKAEPELEENTSAPVQTGHHDPERASGIEKELRAQLKHTQEEVEFLREELKHRRKTDEALGSVIEAFRLNSETTKTKMLEVQSESERASWAGKPRHDIVRNFEDQNAE
;
A
#
# COMPACT_ATOMS: atom_id res chain seq x y z
N MET A 1 22.79 -0.02 49.37
CA MET A 1 22.27 -0.78 48.21
C MET A 1 21.05 -0.02 47.74
N GLU A 2 21.23 0.82 46.73
CA GLU A 2 20.21 1.71 46.16
C GLU A 2 19.25 0.89 45.26
N PRO A 3 17.93 1.11 45.32
CA PRO A 3 16.99 0.55 44.35
C PRO A 3 16.96 1.39 43.07
N PHE A 4 17.16 0.75 41.92
CA PHE A 4 17.05 1.38 40.60
C PHE A 4 15.60 1.80 40.31
N GLN A 5 15.38 3.10 40.20
CA GLN A 5 14.18 3.68 39.61
C GLN A 5 14.29 3.60 38.10
N THR A 6 13.53 2.71 37.45
CA THR A 6 13.31 2.79 36.01
C THR A 6 12.15 3.75 35.74
N SER A 7 12.54 4.95 35.32
CA SER A 7 11.64 6.00 34.85
C SER A 7 10.71 5.48 33.76
N SER A 8 9.41 5.54 34.02
CA SER A 8 8.36 5.48 33.00
C SER A 8 8.56 6.67 32.06
N HIS A 9 8.90 6.41 30.79
CA HIS A 9 8.85 7.44 29.76
C HIS A 9 7.38 7.64 29.38
N PRO A 10 6.75 8.79 29.68
CA PRO A 10 5.51 9.13 29.01
C PRO A 10 5.83 9.29 27.52
N SER A 11 5.20 8.47 26.68
CA SER A 11 5.12 8.73 25.24
C SER A 11 4.70 10.17 25.05
N GLN A 12 5.66 10.99 24.62
CA GLN A 12 5.45 12.38 24.32
C GLN A 12 4.54 12.40 23.10
N HIS A 13 3.24 12.57 23.36
CA HIS A 13 2.26 12.93 22.36
C HIS A 13 2.76 14.23 21.74
N VAL A 14 3.34 14.15 20.54
CA VAL A 14 3.67 15.34 19.75
C VAL A 14 2.34 15.99 19.40
N ARG A 15 1.90 16.89 20.29
CA ARG A 15 0.92 17.93 19.95
C ARG A 15 1.66 18.91 19.05
N GLN A 16 1.61 18.67 17.75
CA GLN A 16 1.99 19.68 16.78
C GLN A 16 0.86 20.70 16.68
N HIS A 17 1.14 21.81 17.36
CA HIS A 17 0.64 23.16 17.20
C HIS A 17 -0.39 23.41 16.10
N ASP A 18 -1.54 23.90 16.56
CA ASP A 18 -2.60 24.55 15.83
C ASP A 18 -2.10 25.91 15.30
N GLU A 19 -1.73 25.97 14.03
CA GLU A 19 -1.68 27.21 13.24
C GLU A 19 -2.36 26.97 11.89
N GLY A 20 -3.64 27.32 11.79
CA GLY A 20 -4.40 27.35 10.52
C GLY A 20 -4.41 26.03 9.74
N VAL A 21 -4.48 24.91 10.45
CA VAL A 21 -3.93 23.61 10.01
C VAL A 21 -4.78 22.95 8.92
N GLY A 22 -4.46 23.22 7.66
CA GLY A 22 -4.81 22.30 6.58
C GLY A 22 -4.18 20.93 6.86
N THR A 23 -4.94 19.85 6.71
CA THR A 23 -4.42 18.49 6.88
C THR A 23 -3.31 18.24 5.85
N TRP A 24 -2.12 17.87 6.32
CA TRP A 24 -1.02 17.50 5.44
C TRP A 24 -0.99 15.98 5.25
N LEU A 25 -1.16 15.54 4.02
CA LEU A 25 -1.23 14.14 3.64
C LEU A 25 0.13 13.66 3.12
N THR A 26 0.50 12.44 3.48
CA THR A 26 1.61 11.74 2.82
C THR A 26 1.20 11.33 1.40
N VAL A 27 2.16 10.94 0.57
CA VAL A 27 1.88 10.42 -0.78
C VAL A 27 0.90 9.24 -0.75
N SER A 28 1.03 8.32 0.21
CA SER A 28 0.12 7.18 0.33
C SER A 28 -1.28 7.60 0.76
N ALA A 29 -1.39 8.52 1.72
CA ALA A 29 -2.69 9.07 2.15
C ALA A 29 -3.37 9.84 1.01
N SER A 30 -2.60 10.62 0.22
CA SER A 30 -3.10 11.35 -0.94
C SER A 30 -3.66 10.41 -2.02
N VAL A 31 -3.05 9.24 -2.24
CA VAL A 31 -3.55 8.24 -3.18
C VAL A 31 -4.90 7.69 -2.75
N LEU A 32 -5.07 7.40 -1.45
CA LEU A 32 -6.34 6.96 -0.89
C LEU A 32 -7.39 8.05 -1.05
N HIS A 33 -7.06 9.29 -0.69
CA HIS A 33 -7.93 10.45 -0.82
C HIS A 33 -8.43 10.65 -2.26
N CYS A 34 -7.52 10.62 -3.25
CA CYS A 34 -7.88 10.70 -4.66
C CYS A 34 -8.84 9.56 -5.08
N THR A 35 -8.62 8.35 -4.56
CA THR A 35 -9.46 7.19 -4.87
C THR A 35 -10.87 7.33 -4.27
N GLU A 36 -10.97 7.77 -3.02
CA GLU A 36 -12.24 8.03 -2.32
C GLU A 36 -13.04 9.14 -3.00
N ARG A 37 -12.35 10.14 -3.54
CA ARG A 37 -12.92 11.25 -4.32
C ARG A 37 -13.32 10.88 -5.77
N GLY A 38 -13.08 9.64 -6.20
CA GLY A 38 -13.45 9.15 -7.53
C GLY A 38 -12.41 9.38 -8.63
N LEU A 39 -11.19 9.82 -8.28
CA LEU A 39 -10.09 10.02 -9.22
C LEU A 39 -8.91 9.09 -8.86
N PRO A 40 -8.95 7.79 -9.20
CA PRO A 40 -7.87 6.87 -8.86
C PRO A 40 -6.56 7.31 -9.51
N ARG A 41 -5.54 7.55 -8.68
CA ARG A 41 -4.18 7.97 -9.10
C ARG A 41 -3.12 7.09 -8.46
N THR A 42 -1.99 6.94 -9.13
CA THR A 42 -0.84 6.16 -8.63
C THR A 42 0.07 7.01 -7.76
N PRO A 43 0.84 6.42 -6.82
CA PRO A 43 1.86 7.15 -6.04
C PRO A 43 2.85 7.92 -6.92
N LYS A 44 3.22 7.36 -8.09
CA LYS A 44 4.08 8.02 -9.08
C LYS A 44 3.47 9.33 -9.60
N THR A 45 2.17 9.35 -9.85
CA THR A 45 1.47 10.55 -10.34
C THR A 45 1.45 11.64 -9.28
N ILE A 46 1.12 11.27 -8.04
CA ILE A 46 1.12 12.19 -6.90
C ILE A 46 2.51 12.79 -6.67
N ARG A 47 3.57 11.96 -6.68
CA ARG A 47 4.97 12.46 -6.58
C ARG A 47 5.32 13.42 -7.71
N LYS A 48 4.85 13.18 -8.94
CA LYS A 48 5.08 14.05 -10.09
C LYS A 48 4.41 15.41 -9.91
N TRP A 49 3.16 15.43 -9.43
CA TRP A 49 2.47 16.68 -9.10
C TRP A 49 3.20 17.46 -7.99
N ALA A 50 3.67 16.75 -6.95
CA ALA A 50 4.41 17.37 -5.88
C ALA A 50 5.75 17.95 -6.36
N ALA A 51 6.53 17.17 -7.10
CA ALA A 51 7.80 17.64 -7.66
C ALA A 51 7.61 18.85 -8.57
N ARG A 52 6.59 18.84 -9.44
CA ARG A 52 6.28 19.96 -10.35
C ARG A 52 5.87 21.22 -9.58
N SER A 53 5.01 21.08 -8.57
CA SER A 53 4.54 22.21 -7.76
C SER A 53 5.67 22.79 -6.90
N HIS A 54 6.60 21.95 -6.45
CA HIS A 54 7.79 22.41 -5.73
C HIS A 54 8.79 23.16 -6.64
N LEU A 55 8.94 22.72 -7.90
CA LEU A 55 9.81 23.37 -8.89
C LEU A 55 9.22 24.70 -9.42
N SER A 56 7.91 24.89 -9.34
CA SER A 56 7.21 26.05 -9.90
C SER A 56 6.15 26.56 -8.91
N PRO A 57 6.56 27.24 -7.82
CA PRO A 57 5.64 27.65 -6.76
C PRO A 57 4.58 28.66 -7.24
N ASP A 58 4.91 29.54 -8.18
CA ASP A 58 3.99 30.56 -8.70
C ASP A 58 2.81 29.97 -9.49
N ASN A 59 2.98 28.76 -10.04
CA ASN A 59 1.98 28.02 -10.79
C ASN A 59 1.76 26.62 -10.17
N ALA A 60 1.86 26.52 -8.85
CA ALA A 60 1.71 25.26 -8.15
C ALA A 60 0.26 24.74 -8.26
N ASP A 61 0.11 23.53 -8.83
CA ASP A 61 -1.17 22.83 -8.88
C ASP A 61 -1.65 22.44 -7.47
N ILE A 62 -0.70 22.07 -6.61
CA ILE A 62 -0.94 21.61 -5.24
C ILE A 62 0.10 22.22 -4.30
N SER A 63 -0.32 22.55 -3.07
CA SER A 63 0.58 23.03 -2.03
C SER A 63 1.37 21.84 -1.48
N VAL A 64 2.69 21.91 -1.56
CA VAL A 64 3.57 20.80 -1.15
C VAL A 64 4.72 21.27 -0.28
N ARG A 65 5.13 20.38 0.62
CA ARG A 65 6.29 20.54 1.48
C ARG A 65 7.18 19.32 1.35
N ARG A 66 8.48 19.57 1.29
CA ARG A 66 9.49 18.52 1.38
C ARG A 66 9.90 18.39 2.84
N GLU A 67 9.75 17.20 3.39
CA GLU A 67 10.21 16.88 4.74
C GLU A 67 11.41 15.96 4.64
N ASP A 68 12.57 16.42 5.09
CA ASP A 68 13.75 15.57 5.18
C ASP A 68 13.59 14.57 6.33
N THR A 69 14.01 13.34 6.09
CA THR A 69 13.96 12.19 7.00
C THR A 69 15.33 11.54 7.04
N GLU A 70 15.61 10.71 8.05
CA GLU A 70 16.91 10.03 8.17
C GLU A 70 17.29 9.20 6.93
N ASN A 71 16.28 8.71 6.19
CA ASN A 71 16.44 7.90 4.98
C ASN A 71 16.26 8.68 3.67
N GLY A 72 16.25 10.02 3.69
CA GLY A 72 16.08 10.86 2.51
C GLY A 72 15.04 11.95 2.71
N PHE A 73 14.01 12.02 1.86
CA PHE A 73 12.92 12.98 2.02
C PHE A 73 11.57 12.36 1.65
N ARG A 74 10.50 12.95 2.20
CA ARG A 74 9.12 12.62 1.87
C ARG A 74 8.35 13.87 1.44
N TRP A 75 7.35 13.67 0.61
CA TRP A 75 6.41 14.72 0.21
C TRP A 75 5.22 14.74 1.15
N SER A 76 4.89 15.93 1.64
CA SER A 76 3.66 16.24 2.36
C SER A 76 2.83 17.20 1.51
N ILE A 77 1.57 16.88 1.29
CA ILE A 77 0.66 17.57 0.37
C ILE A 77 -0.52 18.08 1.16
N GLU A 78 -0.89 19.35 0.98
CA GLU A 78 -2.06 19.91 1.66
C GLU A 78 -3.35 19.36 1.05
N GLU A 79 -4.23 18.79 1.89
CA GLU A 79 -5.51 18.17 1.49
C GLU A 79 -6.38 19.12 0.67
N ALA A 80 -6.61 20.34 1.16
CA ALA A 80 -7.45 21.32 0.45
C ALA A 80 -6.91 21.69 -0.94
N SER A 81 -5.59 21.72 -1.10
CA SER A 81 -4.97 21.97 -2.41
C SER A 81 -5.15 20.78 -3.36
N LEU A 82 -5.07 19.57 -2.80
CA LEU A 82 -5.29 18.33 -3.53
C LEU A 82 -6.75 18.20 -3.98
N ASP A 83 -7.71 18.59 -3.14
CA ASP A 83 -9.14 18.59 -3.50
C ASP A 83 -9.42 19.45 -4.72
N ARG A 84 -8.90 20.70 -4.75
CA ARG A 84 -9.02 21.57 -5.93
C ARG A 84 -8.46 20.91 -7.18
N LYS A 85 -7.30 20.24 -7.04
CA LYS A 85 -6.69 19.56 -8.17
C LYS A 85 -7.52 18.36 -8.65
N ILE A 86 -8.13 17.64 -7.73
CA ILE A 86 -9.03 16.52 -8.06
C ILE A 86 -10.26 17.03 -8.80
N ASP A 87 -10.87 18.13 -8.35
CA ASP A 87 -12.02 18.74 -9.01
C ASP A 87 -11.68 19.17 -10.45
N GLU A 88 -10.54 19.82 -10.67
CA GLU A 88 -10.05 20.19 -12.01
C GLU A 88 -9.87 18.98 -12.93
N GLU A 89 -9.25 17.91 -12.41
CA GLU A 89 -8.96 16.70 -13.18
C GLU A 89 -10.25 15.91 -13.48
N LEU A 90 -11.19 15.83 -12.55
CA LEU A 90 -12.51 15.24 -12.76
C LEU A 90 -13.30 16.03 -13.81
N GLU A 91 -13.25 17.36 -13.77
CA GLU A 91 -13.89 18.19 -14.78
C GLU A 91 -13.23 18.00 -16.15
N PHE A 92 -11.90 17.86 -16.20
CA PHE A 92 -11.16 17.56 -17.41
C PHE A 92 -11.49 16.17 -17.98
N GLU A 93 -11.63 15.15 -17.13
CA GLU A 93 -12.05 13.80 -17.52
C GLU A 93 -13.51 13.80 -18.00
N ALA A 94 -14.40 14.57 -17.37
CA ALA A 94 -15.80 14.72 -17.80
C ALA A 94 -15.95 15.48 -19.13
N ARG A 95 -15.06 16.44 -19.42
CA ARG A 95 -15.03 17.19 -20.68
C ARG A 95 -14.44 16.40 -21.86
N LYS A 96 -13.82 15.23 -21.63
CA LYS A 96 -13.41 14.35 -22.71
C LYS A 96 -14.65 13.61 -23.25
N PRO A 97 -15.17 13.93 -24.46
CA PRO A 97 -16.22 13.12 -25.06
C PRO A 97 -15.70 11.69 -25.19
N GLY A 98 -16.48 10.73 -24.70
CA GLY A 98 -16.09 9.33 -24.55
C GLY A 98 -15.45 8.75 -25.81
N GLU A 99 -14.13 8.63 -25.78
CA GLU A 99 -13.36 7.80 -26.69
C GLU A 99 -12.99 6.53 -25.89
N PRO A 100 -13.24 5.32 -26.44
CA PRO A 100 -13.30 4.10 -25.66
C PRO A 100 -11.98 3.81 -24.94
N GLU A 101 -12.09 3.22 -23.75
CA GLU A 101 -10.98 2.64 -22.99
C GLU A 101 -9.99 1.92 -23.91
N ARG A 102 -8.91 2.61 -24.25
CA ARG A 102 -7.74 1.97 -24.85
C ARG A 102 -6.75 1.73 -23.74
N THR A 103 -6.91 0.60 -23.07
CA THR A 103 -5.79 -0.15 -22.50
C THR A 103 -4.73 -0.22 -23.59
N GLY A 104 -3.68 0.61 -23.48
CA GLY A 104 -2.63 0.75 -24.46
C GLY A 104 -1.71 -0.47 -24.50
N ALA A 105 -2.24 -1.59 -24.98
CA ALA A 105 -1.46 -2.59 -25.67
C ALA A 105 -1.10 -2.02 -27.05
N ASN A 106 0.21 -1.92 -27.30
CA ASN A 106 0.87 -1.93 -28.60
C ASN A 106 0.28 -1.02 -29.70
N HIS A 107 0.89 0.14 -29.92
CA HIS A 107 0.78 0.84 -31.20
C HIS A 107 1.77 0.21 -32.19
N SER A 108 1.42 -0.96 -32.74
CA SER A 108 1.95 -1.38 -34.04
C SER A 108 0.86 -1.10 -35.07
N GLY A 109 0.91 0.11 -35.65
CA GLY A 109 0.11 0.46 -36.81
C GLY A 109 0.70 -0.25 -38.03
N LEU A 110 0.20 -1.45 -38.30
CA LEU A 110 0.52 -2.20 -39.50
C LEU A 110 -0.01 -1.46 -40.73
N VAL A 111 0.92 -1.08 -41.60
CA VAL A 111 0.70 -0.58 -42.96
C VAL A 111 -0.21 -1.55 -43.71
N HIS A 112 -1.31 -1.09 -44.30
CA HIS A 112 -2.02 -1.88 -45.31
C HIS A 112 -1.40 -1.61 -46.69
N PRO A 113 -0.92 -2.66 -47.39
CA PRO A 113 -0.32 -2.52 -48.70
C PRO A 113 -1.39 -2.40 -49.79
N ARG A 114 -1.01 -1.58 -50.75
CA ARG A 114 -1.59 -1.23 -52.05
C ARG A 114 -1.97 -2.45 -52.91
N ASP A 115 -3.19 -2.45 -53.45
CA ASP A 115 -3.60 -3.12 -54.70
C ASP A 115 -4.42 -2.10 -55.52
N MET A 116 -3.85 -1.41 -56.51
CA MET A 116 -3.75 -1.81 -57.93
C MET A 116 -5.12 -1.99 -58.61
N LEU A 117 -5.61 -0.94 -59.30
CA LEU A 117 -5.77 -0.89 -60.78
C LEU A 117 -6.76 0.21 -61.28
N LYS A 118 -6.24 1.04 -62.21
CA LYS A 118 -6.88 1.51 -63.46
C LYS A 118 -7.82 2.74 -63.43
N ALA A 119 -7.27 3.91 -63.76
CA ALA A 119 -7.63 4.74 -64.92
C ALA A 119 -6.77 6.02 -64.94
N GLU A 120 -6.38 6.45 -66.14
CA GLU A 120 -5.38 7.49 -66.45
C GLU A 120 -6.06 8.87 -66.71
N PRO A 121 -5.38 9.94 -67.15
CA PRO A 121 -5.04 11.13 -66.34
C PRO A 121 -5.62 12.45 -66.90
N GLU A 122 -5.75 13.52 -66.11
CA GLU A 122 -5.64 14.89 -66.65
C GLU A 122 -4.98 15.85 -65.64
N LEU A 123 -3.75 16.24 -66.00
CA LEU A 123 -3.19 17.60 -66.00
C LEU A 123 -3.52 18.51 -64.80
N GLU A 124 -2.50 18.88 -64.02
CA GLU A 124 -1.80 20.15 -64.29
C GLU A 124 -0.50 20.26 -63.49
N GLU A 125 0.51 20.76 -64.19
CA GLU A 125 1.82 21.16 -63.67
C GLU A 125 1.66 22.10 -62.48
N ASN A 126 2.44 21.88 -61.42
CA ASN A 126 3.16 22.96 -60.77
C ASN A 126 4.39 22.42 -60.02
N THR A 127 5.51 22.57 -60.71
CA THR A 127 6.81 23.03 -60.19
C THR A 127 7.27 22.56 -58.80
N SER A 128 8.29 21.70 -58.85
CA SER A 128 9.29 21.40 -57.85
C SER A 128 9.47 22.43 -56.72
N ALA A 129 9.14 21.99 -55.50
CA ALA A 129 9.91 22.34 -54.31
C ALA A 129 10.25 21.04 -53.58
N PRO A 130 11.53 20.69 -53.36
CA PRO A 130 11.86 19.56 -52.50
C PRO A 130 11.42 19.89 -51.07
N VAL A 131 10.41 19.18 -50.57
CA VAL A 131 10.06 19.19 -49.15
C VAL A 131 11.29 18.70 -48.39
N GLN A 132 11.94 19.61 -47.69
CA GLN A 132 12.93 19.34 -46.66
C GLN A 132 12.31 18.37 -45.65
N THR A 133 12.53 17.08 -45.83
CA THR A 133 12.40 16.09 -44.77
C THR A 133 13.47 16.42 -43.76
N GLY A 134 13.05 17.11 -42.70
CA GLY A 134 13.88 17.44 -41.55
C GLY A 134 14.67 16.21 -41.11
N HIS A 135 15.99 16.39 -41.11
CA HIS A 135 17.02 15.59 -40.46
C HIS A 135 16.47 14.49 -39.53
N HIS A 136 16.49 13.24 -40.01
CA HIS A 136 16.43 12.09 -39.11
C HIS A 136 17.79 12.04 -38.40
N ASP A 137 17.88 12.70 -37.25
CA ASP A 137 19.11 12.76 -36.45
C ASP A 137 19.34 11.41 -35.75
N PRO A 138 20.31 10.59 -36.19
CA PRO A 138 20.58 9.27 -35.61
C PRO A 138 21.11 9.37 -34.17
N GLU A 139 21.68 10.53 -33.78
CA GLU A 139 22.16 10.75 -32.41
C GLU A 139 20.99 10.84 -31.43
N ARG A 140 19.88 11.46 -31.84
CA ARG A 140 18.66 11.55 -31.02
C ARG A 140 18.01 10.19 -30.81
N ALA A 141 18.02 9.32 -31.82
CA ALA A 141 17.54 7.93 -31.69
C ALA A 141 18.42 7.10 -30.75
N SER A 142 19.75 7.25 -30.84
CA SER A 142 20.70 6.57 -29.93
C SER A 142 20.55 7.01 -28.48
N GLY A 143 20.28 8.31 -28.24
CA GLY A 143 20.03 8.85 -26.91
C GLY A 143 18.78 8.24 -26.25
N ILE A 144 17.69 8.12 -27.02
CA ILE A 144 16.44 7.51 -26.54
C ILE A 144 16.63 6.03 -26.22
N GLU A 145 17.37 5.29 -27.05
CA GLU A 145 17.63 3.87 -26.79
C GLU A 145 18.44 3.65 -25.51
N LYS A 146 19.46 4.49 -25.26
CA LYS A 146 20.25 4.43 -24.02
C LYS A 146 19.40 4.74 -22.79
N GLU A 147 18.54 5.76 -22.89
CA GLU A 147 17.62 6.13 -21.81
C GLU A 147 16.62 5.00 -21.51
N LEU A 148 16.02 4.39 -22.53
CA LEU A 148 15.11 3.26 -22.37
C LEU A 148 15.81 2.06 -21.72
N ARG A 149 17.07 1.76 -22.10
CA ARG A 149 17.85 0.69 -21.46
C ARG A 149 18.16 1.00 -20.01
N ALA A 150 18.49 2.24 -19.68
CA ALA A 150 18.73 2.68 -18.30
C ALA A 150 17.47 2.55 -17.45
N GLN A 151 16.32 2.98 -17.97
CA GLN A 151 15.03 2.81 -17.31
C GLN A 151 14.67 1.35 -17.11
N LEU A 152 14.89 0.50 -18.13
CA LEU A 152 14.59 -0.92 -18.04
C LEU A 152 15.47 -1.61 -16.99
N LYS A 153 16.76 -1.27 -16.94
CA LYS A 153 17.67 -1.73 -15.89
C LYS A 153 17.21 -1.29 -14.49
N HIS A 154 16.88 -0.02 -14.31
CA HIS A 154 16.36 0.50 -13.04
C HIS A 154 15.09 -0.26 -12.60
N THR A 155 14.14 -0.48 -13.52
CA THR A 155 12.91 -1.23 -13.19
C THR A 155 13.19 -2.69 -12.85
N GLN A 156 14.21 -3.31 -13.45
CA GLN A 156 14.62 -4.68 -13.09
C GLN A 156 15.21 -4.73 -11.68
N GLU A 157 16.07 -3.77 -11.33
CA GLU A 157 16.64 -3.65 -9.97
C GLU A 157 15.54 -3.39 -8.92
N GLU A 158 14.55 -2.55 -9.24
CA GLU A 158 13.40 -2.29 -8.36
C GLU A 158 12.54 -3.55 -8.15
N VAL A 159 12.28 -4.32 -9.22
CA VAL A 159 11.55 -5.59 -9.11
C VAL A 159 12.31 -6.62 -8.30
N GLU A 160 13.63 -6.71 -8.47
CA GLU A 160 14.48 -7.61 -7.69
C GLU A 160 14.48 -7.24 -6.21
N PHE A 161 14.62 -5.94 -5.90
CA PHE A 161 14.52 -5.42 -4.54
C PHE A 161 13.18 -5.77 -3.89
N LEU A 162 12.06 -5.51 -4.58
CA LEU A 162 10.72 -5.80 -4.06
C LEU A 162 10.51 -7.30 -3.83
N ARG A 163 11.08 -8.16 -4.67
CA ARG A 163 11.03 -9.62 -4.48
C ARG A 163 11.78 -10.07 -3.24
N GLU A 164 12.98 -9.53 -3.00
CA GLU A 164 13.73 -9.84 -1.79
C GLU A 164 13.05 -9.27 -0.53
N GLU A 165 12.43 -8.08 -0.61
CA GLU A 165 11.65 -7.54 0.51
C GLU A 165 10.43 -8.42 0.84
N LEU A 166 9.67 -8.87 -0.18
CA LEU A 166 8.55 -9.79 0.02
C LEU A 166 8.99 -11.11 0.65
N LYS A 167 10.14 -11.65 0.24
CA LYS A 167 10.72 -12.86 0.81
C LYS A 167 11.12 -12.65 2.28
N HIS A 168 11.67 -11.49 2.62
CA HIS A 168 11.95 -11.15 4.01
C HIS A 168 10.66 -11.07 4.84
N ARG A 169 9.62 -10.39 4.34
CA ARG A 169 8.32 -10.29 5.02
C ARG A 169 7.64 -11.65 5.23
N ARG A 170 7.70 -12.55 4.24
CA ARG A 170 7.18 -13.92 4.40
C ARG A 170 7.89 -14.67 5.52
N LYS A 171 9.22 -14.55 5.62
CA LYS A 171 9.97 -15.15 6.73
C LYS A 171 9.57 -14.58 8.08
N THR A 172 9.33 -13.26 8.17
CA THR A 172 8.86 -12.66 9.43
C THR A 172 7.47 -13.13 9.79
N ASP A 173 6.57 -13.27 8.81
CA ASP A 173 5.21 -13.77 9.04
C ASP A 173 5.21 -15.24 9.48
N GLU A 174 6.06 -16.08 8.87
CA GLU A 174 6.26 -17.48 9.29
C GLU A 174 6.79 -17.58 10.73
N ALA A 175 7.75 -16.73 11.10
CA ALA A 175 8.27 -16.67 12.46
C ALA A 175 7.20 -16.22 13.46
N LEU A 176 6.41 -15.20 13.13
CA LEU A 176 5.28 -14.74 13.95
C LEU A 176 4.22 -15.84 14.11
N GLY A 177 3.89 -16.55 13.02
CA GLY A 177 2.98 -17.69 13.07
C GLY A 177 3.46 -18.79 14.03
N SER A 178 4.76 -19.09 14.00
CA SER A 178 5.37 -20.05 14.94
C SER A 178 5.27 -19.59 16.40
N VAL A 179 5.46 -18.30 16.67
CA VAL A 179 5.30 -17.71 18.01
C VAL A 179 3.85 -17.80 18.48
N ILE A 180 2.88 -17.49 17.60
CA ILE A 180 1.45 -17.58 17.92
C ILE A 180 1.06 -19.01 18.29
N GLU A 181 1.49 -20.01 17.50
CA GLU A 181 1.21 -21.42 17.82
C GLU A 181 1.87 -21.87 19.13
N ALA A 182 3.10 -21.43 19.41
CA ALA A 182 3.76 -21.73 20.68
C ALA A 182 2.99 -21.13 21.88
N PHE A 183 2.50 -19.89 21.76
CA PHE A 183 1.64 -19.27 22.77
C PHE A 183 0.33 -20.03 22.95
N ARG A 184 -0.31 -20.44 21.86
CA ARG A 184 -1.54 -21.23 21.91
C ARG A 184 -1.32 -22.55 22.66
N LEU A 185 -0.29 -23.31 22.30
CA LEU A 185 0.06 -24.57 22.95
C LEU A 185 0.39 -24.39 24.44
N ASN A 186 1.12 -23.33 24.79
CA ASN A 186 1.41 -23.02 26.19
C ASN A 186 0.13 -22.68 26.98
N SER A 187 -0.81 -21.95 26.36
CA SER A 187 -2.10 -21.63 26.97
C SER A 187 -2.97 -22.89 27.19
N GLU A 188 -2.95 -23.85 26.26
CA GLU A 188 -3.66 -25.12 26.40
C GLU A 188 -3.02 -25.99 27.50
N THR A 189 -1.69 -26.05 27.52
CA THR A 189 -0.93 -26.80 28.53
C THR A 189 -1.14 -26.24 29.94
N THR A 190 -1.22 -24.93 30.08
CA THR A 190 -1.51 -24.31 31.38
C THR A 190 -2.94 -24.59 31.83
N LYS A 191 -3.92 -24.52 30.92
CA LYS A 191 -5.32 -24.89 31.20
C LYS A 191 -5.45 -26.36 31.63
N THR A 192 -4.81 -27.29 30.93
CA THR A 192 -4.86 -28.71 31.30
C THR A 192 -4.23 -28.98 32.66
N LYS A 193 -3.07 -28.38 32.95
CA LYS A 193 -2.43 -28.47 34.28
C LYS A 193 -3.32 -27.90 35.39
N MET A 194 -4.01 -26.78 35.14
CA MET A 194 -4.96 -26.23 36.14
C MET A 194 -6.15 -27.17 36.39
N LEU A 195 -6.69 -27.78 35.34
CA LEU A 195 -7.77 -28.77 35.47
C LEU A 195 -7.30 -30.04 36.19
N GLU A 196 -6.08 -30.50 35.95
CA GLU A 196 -5.50 -31.65 36.63
C GLU A 196 -5.35 -31.36 38.15
N VAL A 197 -4.78 -30.21 38.51
CA VAL A 197 -4.66 -29.77 39.91
C VAL A 197 -6.03 -29.62 40.59
N GLN A 198 -7.04 -29.10 39.88
CA GLN A 198 -8.41 -29.04 40.40
C GLN A 198 -8.98 -30.45 40.64
N SER A 199 -8.80 -31.37 39.68
CA SER A 199 -9.28 -32.75 39.81
C SER A 199 -8.58 -33.52 40.93
N GLU A 200 -7.29 -33.28 41.17
CA GLU A 200 -6.53 -33.86 42.28
C GLU A 200 -6.98 -33.29 43.62
N SER A 201 -7.24 -31.98 43.69
CA SER A 201 -7.80 -31.32 44.87
C SER A 201 -9.19 -31.87 45.22
N GLU A 202 -10.05 -32.06 44.22
CA GLU A 202 -11.36 -32.68 44.39
C GLU A 202 -11.23 -34.13 44.88
N ARG A 203 -10.37 -34.94 44.26
CA ARG A 203 -10.12 -36.34 44.70
C ARG A 203 -9.61 -36.41 46.14
N ALA A 204 -8.70 -35.53 46.54
CA ALA A 204 -8.22 -35.46 47.92
C ALA A 204 -9.33 -35.05 48.89
N SER A 205 -10.23 -34.13 48.49
CA SER A 205 -11.40 -33.72 49.26
C SER A 205 -12.41 -34.87 49.48
N TRP A 206 -12.57 -35.76 48.51
CA TRP A 206 -13.39 -36.97 48.66
C TRP A 206 -12.73 -38.07 49.50
N ALA A 207 -11.40 -38.21 49.46
CA ALA A 207 -10.65 -39.20 50.23
C ALA A 207 -10.50 -38.83 51.73
N GLY A 208 -10.61 -37.54 52.08
CA GLY A 208 -10.44 -37.04 53.45
C GLY A 208 -11.72 -36.99 54.31
N LYS A 209 -12.90 -37.36 53.77
CA LYS A 209 -14.13 -37.42 54.57
C LYS A 209 -14.25 -38.80 55.24
N PRO A 210 -14.14 -38.92 56.57
CA PRO A 210 -14.47 -40.17 57.24
C PRO A 210 -15.93 -40.50 56.94
N ARG A 211 -16.17 -41.73 56.48
CA ARG A 211 -17.52 -42.31 56.37
C ARG A 211 -18.11 -42.38 57.78
N HIS A 212 -18.79 -41.32 58.22
CA HIS A 212 -19.74 -41.42 59.30
C HIS A 212 -20.97 -42.17 58.79
N ASP A 213 -21.01 -43.45 59.13
CA ASP A 213 -22.18 -44.22 59.55
C ASP A 213 -23.51 -43.89 58.87
N ILE A 214 -23.90 -44.76 57.93
CA ILE A 214 -25.32 -45.08 57.73
C ILE A 214 -25.61 -46.28 58.63
N VAL A 215 -25.78 -46.03 59.93
CA VAL A 215 -26.52 -46.95 60.80
C VAL A 215 -27.99 -46.69 60.52
N ARG A 216 -28.59 -47.55 59.67
CA ARG A 216 -30.06 -47.65 59.56
C ARG A 216 -30.56 -48.25 60.87
N ASN A 217 -31.18 -47.42 61.72
CA ASN A 217 -32.13 -47.90 62.70
C ASN A 217 -33.28 -48.56 61.94
N PHE A 218 -33.38 -49.88 62.07
CA PHE A 218 -34.51 -50.66 61.57
C PHE A 218 -34.95 -51.58 62.71
N GLU A 219 -35.64 -51.00 63.69
CA GLU A 219 -36.38 -51.73 64.71
C GLU A 219 -37.59 -50.89 65.11
N ASP A 220 -38.68 -51.59 65.43
CA ASP A 220 -40.01 -51.12 65.82
C ASP A 220 -41.03 -50.81 64.71
N GLN A 221 -41.40 -51.86 63.96
CA GLN A 221 -42.82 -52.19 63.70
C GLN A 221 -42.98 -53.70 63.52
N ASN A 222 -43.28 -54.42 64.62
CA ASN A 222 -44.21 -55.57 64.68
C ASN A 222 -44.00 -56.33 66.00
N ALA A 223 -44.82 -56.00 67.00
CA ALA A 223 -45.22 -56.96 68.02
C ALA A 223 -46.67 -56.64 68.40
N GLU A 224 -47.53 -57.63 68.17
CA GLU A 224 -48.88 -57.80 68.72
C GLU A 224 -48.93 -57.63 70.24
#